data_AF-A0A536GNR3-F1
#
_entry.id   AF-A0A536GNR3-F1
#
_cell.length_a   1.000
_cell.length_b   1.000
_cell.length_c   1.000
_cell.angle_alpha   90.00
_cell.angle_beta   90.00
_cell.angle_gamma   90.00
#
_symmetry.space_group_name_H-M   'P 1'
#
loop_
_entity.id
_entity.type
_entity.pdbx_description
1 polymer ?
#
loop_
_entity_poly.entity_id
_entity_poly.type
_entity_poly.pdbx_seq_one_letter_code
_entity_poly.pdbx_strand_id
1 'polypeptide(L)' 'PDCRAAYETLRTRGAAFLTEPHESAWEVRCFFRDPDGHLFEISERKG' A
#
# COMPACT_ATOMS: atom_id res chain seq x y z
N PRO A 1 -5.89 5.19 -9.16
CA PRO A 1 -4.44 5.26 -8.82
C PRO A 1 -3.98 3.82 -8.62
N ASP A 2 -2.85 3.42 -9.21
CA ASP A 2 -2.39 2.02 -9.15
C ASP A 2 -1.77 1.71 -7.77
N CYS A 3 -2.45 0.88 -6.98
CA CYS A 3 -2.02 0.50 -5.64
C CYS A 3 -0.73 -0.35 -5.66
N ARG A 4 -0.55 -1.18 -6.69
CA ARG A 4 0.64 -2.04 -6.82
C ARG A 4 1.87 -1.22 -7.22
N ALA A 5 1.72 -0.26 -8.13
CA ALA A 5 2.78 0.66 -8.49
C ALA A 5 3.21 1.56 -7.31
N ALA A 6 2.23 2.02 -6.51
CA ALA A 6 2.51 2.79 -5.30
C ALA A 6 3.27 1.96 -4.27
N TYR A 7 2.87 0.69 -4.07
CA TYR A 7 3.57 -0.27 -3.21
C TYR A 7 5.04 -0.42 -3.60
N GLU A 8 5.36 -0.71 -4.87
CA GLU A 8 6.76 -0.89 -5.31
C GLU A 8 7.57 0.40 -5.15
N THR A 9 6.98 1.54 -5.51
CA THR A 9 7.65 2.84 -5.39
C THR A 9 7.98 3.18 -3.94
N LEU A 10 7.06 2.92 -3.01
CA LEU A 10 7.28 3.21 -1.59
C LEU A 10 8.22 2.21 -0.94
N ARG A 11 8.12 0.93 -1.31
CA ARG A 11 9.01 -0.13 -0.81
C ARG A 11 10.46 0.14 -1.20
N THR A 12 10.70 0.55 -2.45
CA THR A 12 12.04 0.93 -2.92
C THR A 12 12.58 2.20 -2.26
N ARG A 13 11.69 3.06 -1.74
CA ARG A 13 12.05 4.25 -0.94
C ARG A 13 12.21 3.98 0.55
N GLY A 14 12.06 2.73 0.99
CA GLY A 14 12.29 2.31 2.38
C GLY A 14 11.04 2.28 3.27
N ALA A 15 9.83 2.39 2.72
CA ALA A 15 8.62 2.20 3.49
C ALA A 15 8.50 0.76 4.01
N ALA A 16 8.16 0.60 5.29
CA ALA A 16 7.99 -0.70 5.93
C ALA A 16 6.54 -1.16 5.78
N PHE A 17 6.28 -2.03 4.79
CA PHE A 17 4.96 -2.59 4.57
C PHE A 17 4.62 -3.66 5.61
N LEU A 18 3.40 -3.60 6.12
CA LEU A 18 2.85 -4.61 7.02
C LEU A 18 2.28 -5.79 6.24
N THR A 19 1.71 -5.50 5.06
CA THR A 19 1.13 -6.48 4.15
C THR A 19 1.45 -6.08 2.72
N GLU A 20 1.63 -7.06 1.84
CA GLU A 20 1.59 -6.84 0.39
C GLU A 20 0.21 -6.34 -0.06
N PRO A 21 0.07 -5.77 -1.28
CA PRO A 21 -1.22 -5.37 -1.82
C PRO A 21 -2.19 -6.54 -1.87
N HIS A 22 -3.20 -6.48 -1.01
CA HIS A 22 -4.27 -7.46 -0.93
C HIS A 22 -5.39 -7.07 -1.89
N GLU A 23 -5.75 -8.02 -2.75
CA GLU A 23 -6.78 -7.83 -3.75
C GLU A 23 -8.11 -8.42 -3.26
N SER A 24 -9.16 -7.60 -3.23
CA SER A 24 -10.52 -7.99 -2.90
C SER A 24 -11.44 -7.89 -4.12
N ALA A 25 -12.72 -8.22 -3.95
CA ALA A 25 -13.73 -8.05 -5.00
C ALA A 25 -13.92 -6.59 -5.43
N TRP A 26 -13.61 -5.62 -4.56
CA TRP A 26 -13.97 -4.21 -4.75
C TRP A 26 -12.76 -3.26 -4.79
N GLU A 27 -11.62 -3.69 -4.28
CA GLU A 27 -10.42 -2.85 -4.17
C GLU A 27 -9.12 -3.67 -4.04
N VAL A 28 -8.00 -3.01 -4.31
CA VAL A 28 -6.65 -3.43 -3.94
C VAL A 28 -6.16 -2.53 -2.80
N ARG A 29 -5.69 -3.11 -1.69
CA ARG A 29 -5.30 -2.36 -0.49
C ARG A 29 -3.94 -2.80 0.07
N CYS A 30 -3.13 -1.88 0.56
CA CYS A 30 -1.94 -2.18 1.37
C CYS A 30 -1.77 -1.21 2.55
N PHE A 31 -1.00 -1.65 3.54
CA PHE A 31 -0.68 -0.90 4.75
C PHE A 31 0.83 -0.80 4.95
N PHE A 32 1.31 0.37 5.35
CA PHE A 32 2.71 0.56 5.71
C PHE A 32 2.86 1.54 6.87
N ARG A 33 4.04 1.50 7.50
CA ARG A 33 4.43 2.50 8.49
C ARG A 33 5.52 3.41 7.93
N ASP A 34 5.42 4.69 8.29
CA ASP A 34 6.54 5.61 8.14
C ASP A 34 7.59 5.37 9.26
N PRO A 35 8.77 6.02 9.18
CA PRO A 35 9.80 5.90 10.22
C PRO A 35 9.36 6.35 11.61
N ASP A 36 8.38 7.26 11.70
CA ASP A 36 7.83 7.77 12.96
C ASP A 36 6.78 6.81 13.56
N GLY A 37 6.40 5.76 12.83
CA GLY A 37 5.48 4.71 13.24
C GLY A 37 4.02 4.97 12.89
N HIS A 38 3.71 6.03 12.13
CA HIS A 38 2.35 6.30 11.66
C HIS A 38 1.90 5.24 10.65
N LEU A 39 0.66 4.77 10.81
CA LEU A 39 0.06 3.81 9.90
C LEU A 39 -0.60 4.53 8.73
N PHE A 40 -0.19 4.17 7.52
CA PHE A 40 -0.78 4.65 6.28
C PHE A 40 -1.47 3.50 5.53
N GLU A 41 -2.57 3.85 4.86
CA GLU A 41 -3.33 2.97 3.98
C GLU A 41 -3.28 3.52 2.55
N ILE A 42 -3.09 2.61 1.58
CA ILE A 42 -3.31 2.89 0.16
C ILE A 42 -4.41 1.94 -0.30
N SER A 43 -5.47 2.49 -0.89
CA SER A 43 -6.54 1.73 -1.52
C SER A 43 -6.77 2.21 -2.96
N GLU A 44 -6.95 1.25 -3.85
CA GLU A 44 -7.43 1.44 -5.21
C GLU A 44 -8.76 0.71 -5.38
N ARG A 45 -9.84 1.46 -5.61
CA ARG A 45 -11.14 0.88 -5.94
C ARG A 45 -11.13 0.28 -7.34
N LYS A 46 -11.58 -0.98 -7.45
CA LYS A 46 -11.87 -1.63 -8.73
C LYS A 46 -13.16 -1.03 -9.30
N GLY A 47 -13.07 -0.44 -10.49
CA GLY A 47 -14.18 0.11 -11.27
C GLY A 47 -14.59 -0.81 -12.40
#